data_AF-A0A934ETF0-F1
#
_entry.id   AF-A0A934ETF0-F1
#
_cell.length_a   1.000
_cell.length_b   1.000
_cell.length_c   1.000
_cell.angle_alpha   90.00
_cell.angle_beta   90.00
_cell.angle_gamma   90.00
#
_symmetry.space_group_name_H-M   'P 1'
#
loop_
_entity.id
_entity.type
_entity.pdbx_description
1 polymer ?
#
loop_
_entity_poly.entity_id
_entity_poly.type
_entity_poly.pdbx_seq_one_letter_code
_entity_poly.pdbx_strand_id
1 'polypeptide(L)'
;MTYNDKQLIRDIEYLQSILYEVLLEQCGSPFLKTIQLLTNASLKHHVRTRLRNIINNLDIDASSNVIQAYALNFQLINIAEENFGMQDRRQIQRSGLSVAGSIEDCISSFKKQGVSPEDINEMLNGLSIVPVITAHPTEIKRRTVLEKHRGIYLAIFKKENPIWSPIEKELLGAGIFGETLKLWQTGDIRLEKPSIEEEVENGIFYFNRTFFEMLPRLYEELKIWLKKYYPAHDFEIPSILYFGSWIGGDRDGNPFVTSEKTRWTFKRHKELILSKYIETVTGLISKMSISRYLVPVSKELLTSIREDAIKMGLDGQTVISRNPHEPYRQKLSLIKKKLENTLKTGSRVKGQSSRVEETVTQGFSLEGIKPEGLSYRTSQEFIDDLNIIKTSLNENKGERIARLDIEPLTWQIQTFGFFLAKLDIRQHSEVHRMAVAELLEKSCVVQTGYLALPENEKVKILSKELLNIRPLVPDYSHRTDETREVLNTLKVIKEAQEEITWDAFGSYVISMANNASDVLTVMLLAKEVGLCGIDNEVHLEVHPTY
;
A
#
# COMPACT_ATOMS: atom_id res chain seq x y z
N MET A 1 39.31 -9.61 2.42
CA MET A 1 38.41 -9.23 1.32
C MET A 1 38.13 -10.45 0.47
N THR A 2 36.96 -11.04 0.66
CA THR A 2 36.45 -12.11 -0.22
C THR A 2 36.20 -11.54 -1.63
N TYR A 3 36.15 -12.39 -2.66
CA TYR A 3 35.88 -11.96 -4.05
C TYR A 3 34.66 -11.03 -4.18
N ASN A 4 33.68 -11.23 -3.29
CA ASN A 4 32.45 -10.44 -3.14
C ASN A 4 32.68 -8.96 -2.79
N ASP A 5 33.62 -8.63 -1.90
CA ASP A 5 33.84 -7.24 -1.48
C ASP A 5 34.36 -6.36 -2.64
N LYS A 6 35.05 -6.98 -3.61
CA LYS A 6 35.64 -6.26 -4.75
C LYS A 6 34.58 -5.70 -5.70
N GLN A 7 33.43 -6.38 -5.85
CA GLN A 7 32.37 -5.91 -6.74
C GLN A 7 31.63 -4.72 -6.11
N LEU A 8 31.27 -4.83 -4.83
CA LEU A 8 30.67 -3.72 -4.08
C LEU A 8 31.58 -2.48 -4.12
N ILE A 9 32.88 -2.65 -3.87
CA ILE A 9 33.84 -1.54 -3.92
C ILE A 9 33.85 -0.90 -5.31
N ARG A 10 33.83 -1.67 -6.40
CA ARG A 10 33.78 -1.14 -7.77
C ARG A 10 32.52 -0.34 -8.06
N ASP A 11 31.37 -0.81 -7.59
CA ASP A 11 30.10 -0.11 -7.82
C ASP A 11 30.02 1.18 -7.00
N ILE A 12 30.53 1.17 -5.77
CA ILE A 12 30.70 2.37 -4.94
C ILE A 12 31.65 3.36 -5.62
N GLU A 13 32.85 2.92 -6.05
CA GLU A 13 33.83 3.77 -6.72
C GLU A 13 33.27 4.39 -8.01
N TYR A 14 32.49 3.63 -8.77
CA TYR A 14 31.84 4.10 -9.99
C TYR A 14 30.77 5.16 -9.71
N LEU A 15 29.90 4.96 -8.72
CA LEU A 15 28.90 5.97 -8.37
C LEU A 15 29.54 7.22 -7.74
N GLN A 16 30.62 7.04 -6.98
CA GLN A 16 31.41 8.14 -6.45
C GLN A 16 32.09 8.94 -7.56
N SER A 17 32.61 8.30 -8.61
CA SER A 17 33.20 9.03 -9.74
C SER A 17 32.16 9.88 -10.46
N ILE A 18 30.96 9.33 -10.68
CA ILE A 18 29.82 10.09 -11.25
C ILE A 18 29.44 11.27 -10.35
N LEU A 19 29.36 11.06 -9.03
CA LEU A 19 29.09 12.14 -8.10
C LEU A 19 30.16 13.24 -8.19
N TYR A 20 31.44 12.88 -8.27
CA TYR A 20 32.52 13.85 -8.41
C TYR A 20 32.47 14.62 -9.73
N GLU A 21 32.07 13.98 -10.82
CA GLU A 21 31.81 14.67 -12.09
C GLU A 21 30.65 15.67 -11.95
N VAL A 22 29.54 15.28 -11.31
CA VAL A 22 28.42 16.17 -11.02
C VAL A 22 28.86 17.36 -10.16
N LEU A 23 29.62 17.13 -9.08
CA LEU A 23 30.12 18.20 -8.21
C LEU A 23 31.12 19.10 -8.93
N LEU A 24 31.95 18.56 -9.82
CA LEU A 24 32.86 19.35 -10.64
C LEU A 24 32.09 20.28 -11.58
N GLU A 25 31.05 19.77 -12.23
CA GLU A 25 30.20 20.54 -13.15
C GLU A 25 29.40 21.63 -12.41
N GLN A 26 28.82 21.30 -11.25
CA GLN A 26 27.89 22.18 -10.55
C GLN A 26 28.55 23.15 -9.55
N CYS A 27 29.67 22.76 -8.93
CA CYS A 27 30.33 23.53 -7.86
C CYS A 27 31.79 23.89 -8.17
N GLY A 28 32.36 23.36 -9.25
CA GLY A 28 33.72 23.65 -9.68
C GLY A 28 34.82 22.92 -8.90
N SER A 29 36.05 23.02 -9.43
CA SER A 29 37.22 22.31 -8.90
C SER A 29 37.58 22.62 -7.43
N PRO A 30 37.48 23.89 -6.95
CA PRO A 30 37.80 24.20 -5.55
C PRO A 30 36.93 23.44 -4.54
N PHE A 31 35.63 23.34 -4.80
CA PHE A 31 34.70 22.64 -3.94
C PHE A 31 34.96 21.13 -3.92
N LEU A 32 35.19 20.52 -5.09
CA LEU A 32 35.52 19.10 -5.18
C LEU A 32 36.78 18.75 -4.37
N LYS A 33 37.82 19.60 -4.41
CA LYS A 33 39.03 19.42 -3.59
C LYS A 33 38.71 19.45 -2.10
N THR A 34 37.82 20.33 -1.66
CA THR A 34 37.35 20.37 -0.27
C THR A 34 36.66 19.07 0.14
N ILE A 35 35.76 18.54 -0.68
CA ILE A 35 35.09 17.24 -0.43
C ILE A 35 36.12 16.10 -0.35
N GLN A 36 37.06 16.03 -1.28
CA GLN A 36 38.12 15.00 -1.27
C GLN A 36 39.02 15.12 -0.03
N LEU A 37 39.35 16.34 0.41
CA LEU A 37 40.11 16.57 1.63
C LEU A 37 39.34 16.13 2.88
N LEU A 38 38.04 16.44 2.96
CA LEU A 38 37.17 16.02 4.06
C LEU A 38 37.06 14.50 4.14
N THR A 39 36.82 13.82 3.01
CA THR A 39 36.73 12.36 2.95
C THR A 39 38.05 11.67 3.28
N ASN A 40 39.19 12.21 2.85
CA ASN A 40 40.50 11.66 3.20
C ASN A 40 40.86 11.88 4.68
N ALA A 41 40.40 12.99 5.27
CA ALA A 41 40.67 13.31 6.67
C ALA A 41 39.79 12.49 7.63
N SER A 42 38.54 12.17 7.26
CA SER A 42 37.64 11.34 8.06
C SER A 42 38.12 9.89 8.20
N LEU A 43 38.84 9.36 7.21
CA LEU A 43 39.43 8.02 7.22
C LEU A 43 40.65 7.86 8.15
N LYS A 44 41.22 8.97 8.66
CA LYS A 44 42.40 8.95 9.54
C LYS A 44 42.01 9.38 10.96
N HIS A 45 41.94 8.42 11.89
CA HIS A 45 41.49 8.62 13.29
C HIS A 45 42.17 9.75 14.09
N HIS A 46 43.34 10.25 13.67
CA HIS A 46 44.13 11.25 14.39
C HIS A 46 43.93 12.72 13.93
N VAL A 47 42.95 13.04 13.09
CA VAL A 47 42.89 14.37 12.43
C VAL A 47 41.64 15.19 12.75
N ARG A 48 41.15 15.13 14.00
CA ARG A 48 39.98 15.94 14.45
C ARG A 48 40.20 17.45 14.33
N THR A 49 41.43 17.95 14.56
CA THR A 49 41.73 19.39 14.55
C THR A 49 41.73 19.99 13.14
N ARG A 50 42.24 19.25 12.13
CA ARG A 50 42.25 19.70 10.73
C ARG A 50 40.85 19.71 10.13
N LEU A 51 40.04 18.70 10.44
CA LEU A 51 38.63 18.65 10.06
C LEU A 51 37.84 19.84 10.62
N ARG A 52 38.00 20.13 11.92
CA ARG A 52 37.35 21.29 12.56
C ARG A 52 37.74 22.61 11.90
N ASN A 53 39.01 22.80 11.58
CA ASN A 53 39.46 24.04 10.92
C ASN A 53 38.89 24.19 9.51
N ILE A 54 38.77 23.10 8.74
CA ILE A 54 38.14 23.15 7.41
C ILE A 54 36.66 23.50 7.57
N ILE A 55 35.93 22.82 8.45
CA ILE A 55 34.50 23.04 8.68
C ILE A 55 34.21 24.47 9.18
N ASN A 56 35.00 24.98 10.13
CA ASN A 56 34.81 26.33 10.69
C ASN A 56 35.07 27.45 9.67
N ASN A 57 35.79 27.17 8.59
CA ASN A 57 36.11 28.14 7.54
C ASN A 57 35.16 28.07 6.34
N LEU A 58 34.17 27.15 6.35
CA LEU A 58 33.13 27.12 5.33
C LEU A 58 32.12 28.24 5.60
N ASP A 59 31.70 28.94 4.54
CA ASP A 59 30.51 29.76 4.61
C ASP A 59 29.24 28.89 4.65
N ILE A 60 28.08 29.53 4.80
CA ILE A 60 26.80 28.83 4.94
C ILE A 60 26.47 28.04 3.66
N ASP A 61 26.72 28.62 2.49
CA ASP A 61 26.41 28.01 1.20
C ASP A 61 27.31 26.79 0.93
N ALA A 62 28.61 26.89 1.21
CA ALA A 62 29.54 25.79 1.11
C ALA A 62 29.22 24.70 2.15
N SER A 63 28.81 25.07 3.36
CA SER A 63 28.37 24.11 4.37
C SER A 63 27.14 23.32 3.93
N SER A 64 26.14 24.01 3.36
CA SER A 64 24.94 23.39 2.79
C SER A 64 25.28 22.42 1.65
N ASN A 65 26.11 22.84 0.71
CA ASN A 65 26.57 22.00 -0.41
C ASN A 65 27.38 20.79 0.07
N VAL A 66 28.19 20.93 1.13
CA VAL A 66 28.92 19.80 1.72
C VAL A 66 27.96 18.79 2.33
N ILE A 67 26.96 19.25 3.11
CA ILE A 67 25.94 18.37 3.70
C ILE A 67 25.19 17.62 2.60
N GLN A 68 24.78 18.32 1.54
CA GLN A 68 24.08 17.73 0.41
C GLN A 68 24.95 16.71 -0.35
N ALA A 69 26.24 17.00 -0.54
CA ALA A 69 27.16 16.08 -1.23
C ALA A 69 27.33 14.78 -0.45
N TYR A 70 27.47 14.86 0.88
CA TYR A 70 27.53 13.67 1.72
C TYR A 70 26.20 12.91 1.75
N ALA A 71 25.06 13.61 1.87
CA ALA A 71 23.75 12.98 1.82
C ALA A 71 23.55 12.20 0.51
N LEU A 72 23.84 12.82 -0.65
CA LEU A 72 23.75 12.16 -1.95
C LEU A 72 24.74 11.00 -2.07
N ASN A 73 25.97 11.14 -1.56
CA ASN A 73 26.93 10.05 -1.53
C ASN A 73 26.42 8.84 -0.73
N PHE A 74 25.83 9.05 0.45
CA PHE A 74 25.23 7.97 1.24
C PHE A 74 24.05 7.32 0.52
N GLN A 75 23.22 8.10 -0.16
CA GLN A 75 22.14 7.54 -0.99
C GLN A 75 22.68 6.63 -2.11
N LEU A 76 23.73 7.05 -2.80
CA LEU A 76 24.36 6.26 -3.87
C LEU A 76 25.03 4.99 -3.32
N ILE A 77 25.68 5.08 -2.16
CA ILE A 77 26.26 3.91 -1.48
C ILE A 77 25.18 2.89 -1.13
N ASN A 78 24.05 3.35 -0.56
CA ASN A 78 22.93 2.44 -0.23
C ASN A 78 22.41 1.72 -1.49
N ILE A 79 22.33 2.42 -2.63
CA ILE A 79 21.93 1.80 -3.90
C ILE A 79 22.94 0.72 -4.34
N ALA A 80 24.25 0.98 -4.19
CA ALA A 80 25.28 0.01 -4.51
C ALA A 80 25.21 -1.23 -3.58
N GLU A 81 25.01 -1.01 -2.28
CA GLU A 81 24.84 -2.09 -1.30
C GLU A 81 23.59 -2.94 -1.58
N GLU A 82 22.46 -2.32 -1.90
CA GLU A 82 21.23 -3.01 -2.30
C GLU A 82 21.43 -3.85 -3.56
N ASN A 83 22.11 -3.31 -4.58
CA ASN A 83 22.42 -4.05 -5.80
C ASN A 83 23.35 -5.23 -5.53
N PHE A 84 24.41 -5.02 -4.76
CA PHE A 84 25.34 -6.07 -4.36
C PHE A 84 24.64 -7.19 -3.58
N GLY A 85 23.78 -6.87 -2.61
CA GLY A 85 23.01 -7.86 -1.87
C GLY A 85 22.11 -8.72 -2.77
N MET A 86 21.52 -8.12 -3.82
CA MET A 86 20.73 -8.86 -4.80
C MET A 86 21.58 -9.75 -5.71
N GLN A 87 22.80 -9.31 -6.07
CA GLN A 87 23.74 -10.13 -6.83
C GLN A 87 24.21 -11.34 -6.03
N ASP A 88 24.61 -11.13 -4.77
CA ASP A 88 25.08 -12.20 -3.89
C ASP A 88 24.00 -13.28 -3.72
N ARG A 89 22.76 -12.86 -3.45
CA ARG A 89 21.59 -13.76 -3.43
C ARG A 89 21.47 -14.59 -4.70
N ARG A 90 21.60 -13.98 -5.88
CA ARG A 90 21.51 -14.69 -7.16
C ARG A 90 22.69 -15.62 -7.40
N GLN A 91 23.88 -15.26 -6.92
CA GLN A 91 25.06 -16.11 -7.03
C GLN A 91 24.90 -17.38 -6.20
N ILE A 92 24.38 -17.25 -4.97
CA ILE A 92 24.02 -18.39 -4.10
C ILE A 92 22.97 -19.27 -4.77
N GLN A 93 21.90 -18.68 -5.33
CA GLN A 93 20.87 -19.45 -6.03
C GLN A 93 21.41 -20.15 -7.29
N ARG A 94 22.29 -19.49 -8.06
CA ARG A 94 22.93 -20.06 -9.25
C ARG A 94 23.88 -21.20 -8.93
N SER A 95 24.49 -21.22 -7.74
CA SER A 95 25.30 -22.36 -7.29
C SER A 95 24.43 -23.54 -6.80
N GLY A 96 23.10 -23.41 -6.85
CA GLY A 96 22.15 -24.44 -6.43
C GLY A 96 21.92 -24.50 -4.92
N LEU A 97 22.42 -23.50 -4.18
CA LEU A 97 22.21 -23.38 -2.74
C LEU A 97 21.01 -22.48 -2.44
N SER A 98 20.30 -22.78 -1.35
CA SER A 98 19.26 -21.90 -0.83
C SER A 98 19.91 -20.68 -0.16
N VAL A 99 19.28 -19.52 -0.31
CA VAL A 99 19.66 -18.31 0.44
C VAL A 99 19.12 -18.46 1.87
N ALA A 100 19.95 -18.24 2.89
CA ALA A 100 19.54 -18.34 4.28
C ALA A 100 18.32 -17.44 4.57
N GLY A 101 17.30 -18.02 5.22
CA GLY A 101 16.04 -17.31 5.52
C GLY A 101 15.12 -17.06 4.31
N SER A 102 15.42 -17.64 3.15
CA SER A 102 14.48 -17.66 2.02
C SER A 102 13.35 -18.66 2.21
N ILE A 103 12.31 -18.56 1.37
CA ILE A 103 11.21 -19.54 1.34
C ILE A 103 11.77 -20.94 1.05
N GLU A 104 12.70 -21.08 0.10
CA GLU A 104 13.33 -22.38 -0.18
C GLU A 104 14.01 -22.96 1.05
N ASP A 105 14.80 -22.15 1.76
CA ASP A 105 15.54 -22.57 2.94
C ASP A 105 14.59 -23.08 4.03
N CYS A 106 13.51 -22.33 4.29
CA CYS A 106 12.46 -22.69 5.23
C CYS A 106 11.78 -24.02 4.87
N ILE A 107 11.27 -24.16 3.65
CA ILE A 107 10.58 -25.38 3.21
C ILE A 107 11.54 -26.58 3.18
N SER A 108 12.80 -26.37 2.79
CA SER A 108 13.82 -27.42 2.84
C SER A 108 14.11 -27.88 4.27
N SER A 109 14.07 -26.95 5.24
CA SER A 109 14.26 -27.22 6.66
C SER A 109 13.09 -28.05 7.22
N PHE A 110 11.84 -27.71 6.88
CA PHE A 110 10.67 -28.51 7.24
C PHE A 110 10.82 -29.95 6.75
N LYS A 111 11.27 -30.13 5.51
CA LYS A 111 11.47 -31.48 4.96
C LYS A 111 12.55 -32.26 5.70
N LYS A 112 13.66 -31.60 6.07
CA LYS A 112 14.75 -32.21 6.86
C LYS A 112 14.31 -32.57 8.29
N GLN A 113 13.40 -31.79 8.87
CA GLN A 113 12.86 -32.02 10.22
C GLN A 113 11.70 -33.04 10.23
N GLY A 114 11.23 -33.49 9.06
CA GLY A 114 10.19 -34.50 8.97
C GLY A 114 8.77 -33.96 9.21
N VAL A 115 8.52 -32.66 9.00
CA VAL A 115 7.17 -32.08 9.09
C VAL A 115 6.26 -32.70 8.03
N SER A 116 5.04 -33.09 8.41
CA SER A 116 4.10 -33.72 7.49
C SER A 116 3.44 -32.69 6.56
N PRO A 117 3.00 -33.08 5.35
CA PRO A 117 2.19 -32.22 4.47
C PRO A 117 0.91 -31.70 5.15
N GLU A 118 0.29 -32.53 5.99
CA GLU A 118 -0.93 -32.20 6.73
C GLU A 118 -0.69 -31.05 7.72
N ASP A 119 0.39 -31.11 8.49
CA ASP A 119 0.78 -30.04 9.42
C ASP A 119 1.06 -28.72 8.68
N ILE A 120 1.65 -28.81 7.48
CA ILE A 120 1.93 -27.63 6.64
C ILE A 120 0.61 -27.00 6.15
N ASN A 121 -0.37 -27.81 5.71
CA ASN A 121 -1.67 -27.28 5.30
C ASN A 121 -2.39 -26.61 6.47
N GLU A 122 -2.39 -27.23 7.66
CA GLU A 122 -2.99 -26.65 8.85
C GLU A 122 -2.33 -25.31 9.21
N MET A 123 -1.00 -25.25 9.17
CA MET A 123 -0.24 -24.02 9.38
C MET A 123 -0.60 -22.95 8.35
N LEU A 124 -0.64 -23.29 7.05
CA LEU A 124 -0.96 -22.33 5.99
C LEU A 124 -2.38 -21.78 6.15
N ASN A 125 -3.34 -22.60 6.57
CA ASN A 125 -4.73 -22.18 6.81
C ASN A 125 -4.89 -21.28 8.04
N GLY A 126 -3.99 -21.38 9.03
CA GLY A 126 -3.97 -20.53 10.21
C GLY A 126 -3.07 -19.29 10.12
N LEU A 127 -2.25 -19.19 9.07
CA LEU A 127 -1.24 -18.14 8.96
C LEU A 127 -1.83 -16.82 8.45
N SER A 128 -1.64 -15.74 9.22
CA SER A 128 -1.97 -14.39 8.81
C SER A 128 -0.82 -13.44 9.13
N ILE A 129 -0.30 -12.78 8.09
CA ILE A 129 0.79 -11.81 8.16
C ILE A 129 0.24 -10.47 7.71
N VAL A 130 0.31 -9.46 8.59
CA VAL A 130 -0.22 -8.11 8.30
C VAL A 130 0.84 -7.05 8.59
N PRO A 131 1.73 -6.73 7.63
CA PRO A 131 2.66 -5.62 7.78
C PRO A 131 1.89 -4.30 7.78
N VAL A 132 2.10 -3.49 8.83
CA VAL A 132 1.47 -2.18 8.98
C VAL A 132 2.43 -1.09 8.52
N ILE A 133 2.05 -0.36 7.49
CA ILE A 133 2.86 0.74 6.93
C ILE A 133 2.66 2.00 7.77
N THR A 134 3.75 2.57 8.28
CA THR A 134 3.75 3.79 9.09
C THR A 134 4.46 4.93 8.37
N ALA A 135 4.09 6.18 8.68
CA ALA A 135 4.84 7.33 8.20
C ALA A 135 6.19 7.39 8.94
N HIS A 136 7.29 7.64 8.23
CA HIS A 136 8.59 7.77 8.88
C HIS A 136 8.81 9.23 9.32
N PRO A 137 9.08 9.52 10.61
CA PRO A 137 9.11 10.88 11.14
C PRO A 137 10.26 11.75 10.62
N THR A 138 11.35 11.15 10.13
CA THR A 138 12.59 11.88 9.76
C THR A 138 13.09 11.62 8.33
N GLU A 139 12.51 10.70 7.59
CA GLU A 139 13.05 10.27 6.28
C GLU A 139 11.93 10.09 5.26
N ILE A 140 11.25 11.18 4.93
CA ILE A 140 10.24 11.19 3.86
C ILE A 140 10.96 11.63 2.57
N LYS A 141 11.74 10.69 2.01
CA LYS A 141 12.23 10.82 0.63
C LYS A 141 11.02 11.08 -0.25
N ARG A 142 11.04 12.21 -0.98
CA ARG A 142 9.97 12.55 -1.92
C ARG A 142 9.79 11.39 -2.90
N ARG A 143 8.55 11.11 -3.30
CA ARG A 143 8.26 10.15 -4.38
C ARG A 143 9.19 10.33 -5.59
N THR A 144 9.47 11.58 -5.97
CA THR A 144 10.39 11.89 -7.06
C THR A 144 11.79 11.34 -6.80
N VAL A 145 12.36 11.53 -5.61
CA VAL A 145 13.67 11.00 -5.19
C VAL A 145 13.69 9.47 -5.24
N LEU A 146 12.64 8.80 -4.74
CA LEU A 146 12.53 7.34 -4.81
C LEU A 146 12.50 6.83 -6.26
N GLU A 147 11.82 7.53 -7.16
CA GLU A 147 11.83 7.20 -8.59
C GLU A 147 13.23 7.39 -9.21
N LYS A 148 14.01 8.39 -8.79
CA LYS A 148 15.41 8.56 -9.21
C LYS A 148 16.31 7.46 -8.70
N HIS A 149 16.20 7.09 -7.41
CA HIS A 149 16.95 5.98 -6.82
C HIS A 149 16.70 4.67 -7.57
N ARG A 150 15.43 4.36 -7.87
CA ARG A 150 15.06 3.20 -8.68
C ARG A 150 15.64 3.28 -10.11
N GLY A 151 15.63 4.46 -10.72
CA GLY A 151 16.23 4.68 -12.04
C GLY A 151 17.72 4.37 -12.07
N ILE A 152 18.47 4.88 -11.08
CA ILE A 152 19.90 4.62 -10.91
C ILE A 152 20.14 3.12 -10.67
N TYR A 153 19.40 2.51 -9.73
CA TYR A 153 19.48 1.08 -9.44
C TYR A 153 19.30 0.22 -10.70
N LEU A 154 18.24 0.47 -11.48
CA LEU A 154 17.96 -0.29 -12.70
C LEU A 154 19.03 -0.08 -13.78
N ALA A 155 19.64 1.11 -13.85
CA ALA A 155 20.70 1.40 -14.81
C ALA A 155 22.01 0.70 -14.44
N ILE A 156 22.40 0.68 -13.16
CA ILE A 156 23.54 -0.11 -12.65
C ILE A 156 23.33 -1.58 -12.97
N PHE A 157 22.15 -2.10 -12.59
CA PHE A 157 21.78 -3.49 -12.82
C PHE A 157 21.84 -3.87 -14.32
N LYS A 158 21.39 -2.97 -15.21
CA LYS A 158 21.51 -3.20 -16.66
C LYS A 158 22.96 -3.19 -17.11
N LYS A 159 23.76 -2.20 -16.70
CA LYS A 159 25.16 -2.00 -17.14
C LYS A 159 26.06 -3.22 -16.88
N GLU A 160 25.77 -3.96 -15.81
CA GLU A 160 26.49 -5.18 -15.43
C GLU A 160 26.24 -6.37 -16.37
N ASN A 161 25.14 -6.35 -17.12
CA ASN A 161 24.84 -7.43 -18.04
C ASN A 161 25.87 -7.45 -19.20
N PRO A 162 26.58 -8.57 -19.42
CA PRO A 162 27.63 -8.66 -20.44
C PRO A 162 27.11 -8.53 -21.88
N ILE A 163 25.79 -8.60 -22.10
CA ILE A 163 25.16 -8.50 -23.42
C ILE A 163 25.31 -7.10 -24.03
N TRP A 164 25.42 -6.05 -23.22
CA TRP A 164 25.47 -4.67 -23.71
C TRP A 164 26.81 -4.30 -24.35
N SER A 165 26.72 -3.67 -25.51
CA SER A 165 27.86 -3.09 -26.23
C SER A 165 28.50 -1.92 -25.47
N PRO A 166 29.74 -1.52 -25.80
CA PRO A 166 30.39 -0.37 -25.17
C PRO A 166 29.57 0.92 -25.26
N ILE A 167 28.93 1.19 -26.42
CA ILE A 167 28.10 2.39 -26.63
C ILE A 167 26.86 2.35 -25.74
N GLU A 168 26.19 1.20 -25.63
CA GLU A 168 25.02 1.06 -24.75
C GLU A 168 25.39 1.25 -23.27
N LYS A 169 26.57 0.77 -22.86
CA LYS A 169 27.08 1.00 -21.51
C LYS A 169 27.41 2.46 -21.25
N GLU A 170 27.92 3.18 -22.24
CA GLU A 170 28.16 4.63 -22.16
C GLU A 170 26.84 5.40 -22.02
N LEU A 171 25.82 5.05 -22.82
CA LEU A 171 24.48 5.64 -22.71
C LEU A 171 23.82 5.35 -21.34
N LEU A 172 23.99 4.15 -20.79
CA LEU A 172 23.54 3.82 -19.43
C LEU A 172 24.28 4.68 -18.39
N GLY A 173 25.59 4.88 -18.56
CA GLY A 173 26.39 5.75 -17.71
C GLY A 173 25.92 7.20 -17.74
N ALA A 174 25.66 7.75 -18.93
CA ALA A 174 25.07 9.08 -19.10
C ALA A 174 23.68 9.19 -18.45
N GLY A 175 22.88 8.12 -18.49
CA GLY A 175 21.62 8.02 -17.77
C GLY A 175 21.79 8.12 -16.25
N ILE A 176 22.74 7.37 -15.68
CA ILE A 176 23.05 7.43 -14.24
C ILE A 176 23.54 8.83 -13.85
N PHE A 177 24.43 9.42 -14.64
CA PHE A 177 24.88 10.79 -14.45
C PHE A 177 23.70 11.77 -14.42
N GLY A 178 22.80 11.69 -15.39
CA GLY A 178 21.63 12.57 -15.47
C GLY A 178 20.68 12.41 -14.27
N GLU A 179 20.44 11.18 -13.78
CA GLU A 179 19.64 10.97 -12.55
C GLU A 179 20.34 11.51 -11.29
N THR A 180 21.66 11.31 -11.16
CA THR A 180 22.45 11.86 -10.04
C THR A 180 22.48 13.38 -10.05
N LEU A 181 22.64 13.99 -11.23
CA LEU A 181 22.56 15.44 -11.40
C LEU A 181 21.19 15.99 -11.01
N LYS A 182 20.10 15.30 -11.41
CA LYS A 182 18.75 15.67 -10.98
C LYS A 182 18.58 15.58 -9.47
N LEU A 183 19.13 14.56 -8.81
CA LEU A 183 19.11 14.46 -7.35
C LEU A 183 19.86 15.62 -6.69
N TRP A 184 21.03 15.98 -7.22
CA TRP A 184 21.77 17.16 -6.79
C TRP A 184 20.96 18.46 -6.95
N GLN A 185 20.32 18.68 -8.09
CA GLN A 185 19.56 19.91 -8.31
C GLN A 185 18.20 19.94 -7.59
N THR A 186 17.68 18.77 -7.19
CA THR A 186 16.40 18.67 -6.45
C THR A 186 16.58 18.96 -4.96
N GLY A 187 17.71 18.56 -4.39
CA GLY A 187 17.94 18.62 -2.95
C GLY A 187 17.15 17.56 -2.17
N ASP A 188 17.70 17.18 -1.00
CA ASP A 188 17.10 16.17 -0.11
C ASP A 188 16.37 16.81 1.09
N ILE A 189 16.81 18.01 1.49
CA ILE A 189 16.27 18.70 2.67
C ILE A 189 14.91 19.31 2.30
N ARG A 190 13.85 18.74 2.85
CA ARG A 190 12.53 19.40 2.88
C ARG A 190 12.60 20.58 3.84
N LEU A 191 12.38 21.79 3.32
CA LEU A 191 12.26 23.01 4.13
C LEU A 191 10.94 23.05 4.93
N GLU A 192 9.94 22.27 4.51
CA GLU A 192 8.59 22.22 5.09
C GLU A 192 8.18 20.77 5.40
N LYS A 193 7.43 20.58 6.50
CA LYS A 193 6.86 19.28 6.87
C LYS A 193 5.84 18.86 5.80
N PRO A 194 5.86 17.60 5.33
CA PRO A 194 4.87 17.13 4.35
C PRO A 194 3.45 17.26 4.89
N SER A 195 2.50 17.50 3.98
CA SER A 195 1.08 17.36 4.31
C SER A 195 0.74 15.88 4.53
N ILE A 196 -0.39 15.62 5.21
CA ILE A 196 -0.87 14.25 5.42
C ILE A 196 -1.14 13.56 4.07
N GLU A 197 -1.64 14.30 3.07
CA GLU A 197 -1.85 13.75 1.73
C GLU A 197 -0.55 13.33 1.06
N GLU A 198 0.53 14.12 1.22
CA GLU A 198 1.84 13.72 0.70
C GLU A 198 2.36 12.46 1.41
N GLU A 199 2.19 12.36 2.73
CA GLU A 199 2.56 11.15 3.48
C GLU A 199 1.80 9.92 2.97
N VAL A 200 0.49 10.05 2.78
CA VAL A 200 -0.36 8.98 2.22
C VAL A 200 0.10 8.61 0.81
N GLU A 201 0.33 9.57 -0.09
CA GLU A 201 0.82 9.29 -1.45
C GLU A 201 2.20 8.60 -1.44
N ASN A 202 3.09 8.97 -0.50
CA ASN A 202 4.38 8.31 -0.34
C ASN A 202 4.23 6.86 0.17
N GLY A 203 3.27 6.59 1.07
CA GLY A 203 2.95 5.22 1.48
C GLY A 203 2.38 4.39 0.33
N ILE A 204 1.38 4.93 -0.36
CA ILE A 204 0.69 4.35 -1.53
C ILE A 204 1.67 4.06 -2.68
N PHE A 205 2.74 4.84 -2.81
CA PHE A 205 3.77 4.61 -3.83
C PHE A 205 4.35 3.19 -3.79
N TYR A 206 4.61 2.63 -2.60
CA TYR A 206 5.16 1.28 -2.46
C TYR A 206 4.16 0.21 -2.89
N PHE A 207 2.88 0.40 -2.58
CA PHE A 207 1.82 -0.49 -3.06
C PHE A 207 1.75 -0.49 -4.58
N ASN A 208 1.74 0.70 -5.19
CA ASN A 208 1.65 0.87 -6.63
C ASN A 208 2.86 0.30 -7.38
N ARG A 209 4.08 0.48 -6.84
CA ARG A 209 5.33 0.18 -7.56
C ARG A 209 5.99 -1.14 -7.20
N THR A 210 5.64 -1.72 -6.06
CA THR A 210 6.35 -2.88 -5.50
C THR A 210 5.38 -3.95 -5.03
N PHE A 211 4.56 -3.70 -4.00
CA PHE A 211 3.80 -4.76 -3.35
C PHE A 211 2.79 -5.42 -4.29
N PHE A 212 2.07 -4.63 -5.09
CA PHE A 212 1.09 -5.18 -6.03
C PHE A 212 1.72 -6.15 -7.03
N GLU A 213 2.88 -5.81 -7.60
CA GLU A 213 3.57 -6.64 -8.61
C GLU A 213 4.32 -7.83 -8.01
N MET A 214 4.85 -7.68 -6.79
CA MET A 214 5.67 -8.70 -6.13
C MET A 214 4.83 -9.77 -5.44
N LEU A 215 3.61 -9.45 -5.00
CA LEU A 215 2.75 -10.38 -4.28
C LEU A 215 2.56 -11.72 -5.02
N PRO A 216 2.17 -11.76 -6.31
CA PRO A 216 2.01 -13.05 -7.00
C PRO A 216 3.31 -13.85 -7.12
N ARG A 217 4.46 -13.17 -7.18
CA ARG A 217 5.77 -13.85 -7.26
C ARG A 217 6.09 -14.60 -5.98
N LEU A 218 5.72 -14.03 -4.83
CA LEU A 218 5.91 -14.66 -3.52
C LEU A 218 5.06 -15.94 -3.40
N TYR A 219 3.79 -15.88 -3.77
CA TYR A 219 2.93 -17.07 -3.77
C TYR A 219 3.39 -18.14 -4.76
N GLU A 220 3.85 -17.76 -5.95
CA GLU A 220 4.39 -18.74 -6.89
C GLU A 220 5.72 -19.35 -6.41
N GLU A 221 6.59 -18.56 -5.81
CA GLU A 221 7.82 -19.08 -5.20
C GLU A 221 7.49 -20.13 -4.13
N LEU A 222 6.52 -19.85 -3.26
CA LEU A 222 6.04 -20.80 -2.26
C LEU A 222 5.47 -22.08 -2.90
N LYS A 223 4.62 -21.97 -3.93
CA LYS A 223 4.10 -23.14 -4.66
C LYS A 223 5.22 -23.98 -5.29
N ILE A 224 6.20 -23.34 -5.91
CA ILE A 224 7.34 -24.02 -6.54
C ILE A 224 8.10 -24.85 -5.49
N TRP A 225 8.42 -24.25 -4.34
CA TRP A 225 9.20 -24.93 -3.32
C TRP A 225 8.41 -26.02 -2.60
N LEU A 226 7.14 -25.79 -2.27
CA LEU A 226 6.27 -26.84 -1.72
C LEU A 226 6.19 -28.04 -2.67
N LYS A 227 5.94 -27.82 -3.97
CA LYS A 227 5.91 -28.91 -4.96
C LYS A 227 7.25 -29.63 -5.12
N LYS A 228 8.38 -28.91 -5.00
CA LYS A 228 9.72 -29.51 -5.08
C LYS A 228 10.01 -30.45 -3.91
N TYR A 229 9.71 -30.04 -2.68
CA TYR A 229 10.04 -30.81 -1.46
C TYR A 229 8.95 -31.80 -1.04
N TYR A 230 7.70 -31.59 -1.48
CA TYR A 230 6.53 -32.41 -1.20
C TYR A 230 5.73 -32.74 -2.49
N PRO A 231 6.34 -33.46 -3.46
CA PRO A 231 5.76 -33.65 -4.80
C PRO A 231 4.50 -34.53 -4.85
N ALA A 232 4.24 -35.31 -3.80
CA ALA A 232 3.08 -36.20 -3.70
C ALA A 232 1.81 -35.48 -3.20
N HIS A 233 1.93 -34.22 -2.77
CA HIS A 233 0.83 -33.46 -2.20
C HIS A 233 0.60 -32.20 -3.04
N ASP A 234 -0.67 -31.89 -3.33
CA ASP A 234 -1.05 -30.65 -4.01
C ASP A 234 -1.52 -29.64 -2.96
N PHE A 235 -0.77 -28.56 -2.80
CA PHE A 235 -1.05 -27.54 -1.78
C PHE A 235 -1.96 -26.47 -2.36
N GLU A 236 -3.12 -26.29 -1.74
CA GLU A 236 -3.91 -25.07 -1.91
C GLU A 236 -3.36 -24.02 -0.95
N ILE A 237 -2.86 -22.91 -1.50
CA ILE A 237 -2.26 -21.85 -0.69
C ILE A 237 -3.33 -20.78 -0.47
N PRO A 238 -3.84 -20.62 0.78
CA PRO A 238 -4.75 -19.53 1.10
C PRO A 238 -4.02 -18.19 1.03
N SER A 239 -4.79 -17.09 1.08
CA SER A 239 -4.17 -15.78 1.25
C SER A 239 -3.66 -15.63 2.68
N ILE A 240 -2.34 -15.54 2.82
CA ILE A 240 -1.66 -15.45 4.12
C ILE A 240 -1.10 -14.05 4.40
N LEU A 241 -1.09 -13.18 3.39
CA LEU A 241 -0.50 -11.84 3.47
C LEU A 241 -1.58 -10.79 3.20
N TYR A 242 -1.73 -9.88 4.15
CA TYR A 242 -2.56 -8.69 4.11
C TYR A 242 -1.72 -7.46 4.45
N PHE A 243 -2.27 -6.26 4.31
CA PHE A 243 -1.55 -5.03 4.63
C PHE A 243 -2.40 -4.14 5.53
N GLY A 244 -1.74 -3.52 6.52
CA GLY A 244 -2.28 -2.44 7.33
C GLY A 244 -1.60 -1.11 6.99
N SER A 245 -2.20 0.00 7.40
CA SER A 245 -1.61 1.34 7.29
C SER A 245 -2.04 2.19 8.49
N TRP A 246 -1.10 2.97 9.01
CA TRP A 246 -1.36 4.06 9.97
C TRP A 246 -1.39 5.42 9.29
N ILE A 247 -0.90 5.52 8.05
CA ILE A 247 -0.74 6.80 7.36
C ILE A 247 -2.12 7.37 7.01
N GLY A 248 -2.46 8.51 7.60
CA GLY A 248 -3.78 9.15 7.49
C GLY A 248 -4.84 8.62 8.46
N GLY A 249 -4.47 7.70 9.35
CA GLY A 249 -5.33 7.18 10.43
C GLY A 249 -4.78 7.45 11.84
N ASP A 250 -3.46 7.45 12.00
CA ASP A 250 -2.78 7.79 13.26
C ASP A 250 -2.79 9.31 13.51
N ARG A 251 -3.52 9.70 14.55
CA ARG A 251 -3.74 11.09 14.97
C ARG A 251 -3.21 11.35 16.38
N ASP A 252 -2.56 10.37 17.00
CA ASP A 252 -1.97 10.51 18.33
C ASP A 252 -0.86 11.56 18.30
N GLY A 253 -1.08 12.68 19.00
CA GLY A 253 -0.17 13.83 19.00
C GLY A 253 -0.06 14.57 17.66
N ASN A 254 -0.93 14.28 16.67
CA ASN A 254 -0.90 14.89 15.35
C ASN A 254 -2.27 15.50 14.95
N PRO A 255 -2.51 16.79 15.26
CA PRO A 255 -3.79 17.44 14.99
C PRO A 255 -4.11 17.63 13.50
N PHE A 256 -3.14 17.43 12.62
CA PHE A 256 -3.34 17.57 11.17
C PHE A 256 -4.03 16.35 10.55
N VAL A 257 -4.09 15.22 11.25
CA VAL A 257 -4.83 14.02 10.82
C VAL A 257 -6.28 14.14 11.27
N THR A 258 -7.07 14.83 10.46
CA THR A 258 -8.52 15.02 10.70
C THR A 258 -9.35 13.91 10.06
N SER A 259 -10.62 13.83 10.45
CA SER A 259 -11.63 12.93 9.93
C SER A 259 -11.81 13.10 8.42
N GLU A 260 -11.68 14.33 7.92
CA GLU A 260 -11.66 14.62 6.48
C GLU A 260 -10.44 13.98 5.78
N LYS A 261 -9.23 14.10 6.36
CA LYS A 261 -8.03 13.45 5.81
C LYS A 261 -8.15 11.93 5.84
N THR A 262 -8.66 11.35 6.92
CA THR A 262 -8.92 9.91 7.02
C THR A 262 -9.92 9.44 5.97
N ARG A 263 -11.02 10.17 5.74
CA ARG A 263 -11.98 9.88 4.67
C ARG A 263 -11.32 9.92 3.30
N TRP A 264 -10.50 10.95 3.06
CA TRP A 264 -9.74 11.08 1.83
C TRP A 264 -8.79 9.89 1.62
N THR A 265 -8.09 9.44 2.68
CA THR A 265 -7.20 8.26 2.62
C THR A 265 -7.94 7.00 2.21
N PHE A 266 -9.09 6.68 2.83
CA PHE A 266 -9.91 5.52 2.45
C PHE A 266 -10.31 5.57 0.98
N LYS A 267 -10.78 6.73 0.51
CA LYS A 267 -11.15 6.94 -0.89
C LYS A 267 -9.94 6.73 -1.81
N ARG A 268 -8.79 7.28 -1.44
CA ARG A 268 -7.57 7.21 -2.25
C ARG A 268 -7.02 5.79 -2.36
N HIS A 269 -7.09 5.01 -1.28
CA HIS A 269 -6.79 3.58 -1.27
C HIS A 269 -7.66 2.81 -2.28
N LYS A 270 -8.99 2.99 -2.20
CA LYS A 270 -9.97 2.36 -3.11
C LYS A 270 -9.72 2.75 -4.57
N GLU A 271 -9.46 4.03 -4.83
CA GLU A 271 -9.17 4.54 -6.18
C GLU A 271 -7.90 3.91 -6.77
N LEU A 272 -6.82 3.80 -5.99
CA LEU A 272 -5.60 3.15 -6.46
C LEU A 272 -5.87 1.69 -6.81
N ILE A 273 -6.44 0.91 -5.89
CA ILE A 273 -6.53 -0.55 -6.07
C ILE A 273 -7.45 -0.92 -7.23
N LEU A 274 -8.59 -0.23 -7.38
CA LEU A 274 -9.48 -0.43 -8.52
C LEU A 274 -8.79 -0.04 -9.84
N SER A 275 -8.00 1.04 -9.85
CA SER A 275 -7.22 1.43 -11.04
C SER A 275 -6.19 0.35 -11.42
N LYS A 276 -5.53 -0.28 -10.43
CA LYS A 276 -4.59 -1.39 -10.66
C LYS A 276 -5.29 -2.63 -11.21
N TYR A 277 -6.50 -2.95 -10.73
CA TYR A 277 -7.28 -4.05 -11.30
C TYR A 277 -7.72 -3.75 -12.73
N ILE A 278 -8.16 -2.53 -13.04
CA ILE A 278 -8.52 -2.13 -14.40
C ILE A 278 -7.31 -2.23 -15.35
N GLU A 279 -6.12 -1.78 -14.91
CA GLU A 279 -4.87 -1.92 -15.65
C GLU A 279 -4.54 -3.40 -15.92
N THR A 280 -4.59 -4.23 -14.87
CA THR A 280 -4.27 -5.66 -14.95
C THR A 280 -5.23 -6.41 -15.87
N VAL A 281 -6.55 -6.19 -15.71
CA VAL A 281 -7.58 -6.78 -16.57
C VAL A 281 -7.41 -6.29 -18.02
N THR A 282 -7.04 -5.02 -18.25
CA THR A 282 -6.74 -4.53 -19.59
C THR A 282 -5.56 -5.28 -20.22
N GLY A 283 -4.52 -5.58 -19.45
CA GLY A 283 -3.42 -6.45 -19.88
C GLY A 283 -3.85 -7.90 -20.16
N LEU A 284 -4.83 -8.44 -19.43
CA LEU A 284 -5.38 -9.77 -19.69
C LEU A 284 -6.22 -9.80 -20.96
N ILE A 285 -7.03 -8.76 -21.23
CA ILE A 285 -7.83 -8.64 -22.45
C ILE A 285 -6.94 -8.76 -23.69
N SER A 286 -5.76 -8.12 -23.71
CA SER A 286 -4.86 -8.18 -24.87
C SER A 286 -4.26 -9.57 -25.07
N LYS A 287 -3.96 -10.30 -24.00
CA LYS A 287 -3.39 -11.66 -24.03
C LYS A 287 -4.40 -12.77 -24.34
N MET A 288 -5.65 -12.62 -23.94
CA MET A 288 -6.66 -13.69 -23.97
C MET A 288 -7.40 -13.81 -25.31
N SER A 289 -6.71 -14.23 -26.37
CA SER A 289 -7.25 -14.39 -27.73
C SER A 289 -7.85 -15.77 -28.04
N ILE A 290 -8.19 -16.57 -27.02
CA ILE A 290 -8.65 -17.95 -27.19
C ILE A 290 -9.98 -17.97 -27.95
N SER A 291 -9.97 -18.62 -29.12
CA SER A 291 -11.11 -18.71 -30.02
C SER A 291 -12.01 -19.91 -29.71
N ARG A 292 -13.32 -19.65 -29.62
CA ARG A 292 -14.35 -20.68 -29.41
C ARG A 292 -14.49 -21.68 -30.58
N TYR A 293 -13.83 -21.42 -31.71
CA TYR A 293 -13.80 -22.36 -32.85
C TYR A 293 -12.72 -23.43 -32.70
N LEU A 294 -11.67 -23.14 -31.93
CA LEU A 294 -10.54 -24.06 -31.73
C LEU A 294 -10.63 -24.80 -30.40
N VAL A 295 -11.18 -24.15 -29.39
CA VAL A 295 -11.26 -24.68 -28.03
C VAL A 295 -12.71 -24.56 -27.55
N PRO A 296 -13.30 -25.60 -26.95
CA PRO A 296 -14.63 -25.49 -26.34
C PRO A 296 -14.61 -24.52 -25.15
N VAL A 297 -15.81 -24.12 -24.72
CA VAL A 297 -16.01 -23.09 -23.70
C VAL A 297 -17.15 -23.53 -22.81
N SER A 298 -17.02 -23.33 -21.51
CA SER A 298 -18.05 -23.77 -20.57
C SER A 298 -19.37 -23.04 -20.82
N LYS A 299 -20.49 -23.74 -20.57
CA LYS A 299 -21.83 -23.15 -20.68
C LYS A 299 -22.00 -22.00 -19.69
N GLU A 300 -21.43 -22.15 -18.49
CA GLU A 300 -21.46 -21.15 -17.43
C GLU A 300 -20.83 -19.83 -17.89
N LEU A 301 -19.65 -19.86 -18.50
CA LEU A 301 -18.99 -18.65 -19.01
C LEU A 301 -19.84 -17.94 -20.08
N LEU A 302 -20.41 -18.70 -21.02
CA LEU A 302 -21.27 -18.14 -22.06
C LEU A 302 -22.56 -17.52 -21.50
N THR A 303 -23.16 -18.15 -20.48
CA THR A 303 -24.34 -17.61 -19.79
C THR A 303 -23.99 -16.31 -19.06
N SER A 304 -22.90 -16.31 -18.29
CA SER A 304 -22.41 -15.14 -17.55
C SER A 304 -22.15 -13.93 -18.48
N ILE A 305 -21.51 -14.15 -19.63
CA ILE A 305 -21.28 -13.09 -20.64
C ILE A 305 -22.61 -12.49 -21.14
N ARG A 306 -23.59 -13.34 -21.45
CA ARG A 306 -24.90 -12.88 -21.94
C ARG A 306 -25.65 -12.09 -20.88
N GLU A 307 -25.69 -12.59 -19.64
CA GLU A 307 -26.38 -11.90 -18.55
C GLU A 307 -25.76 -10.54 -18.25
N ASP A 308 -24.44 -10.47 -18.15
CA ASP A 308 -23.74 -9.20 -17.94
C ASP A 308 -23.98 -8.23 -19.09
N ALA A 309 -23.92 -8.70 -20.35
CA ALA A 309 -24.18 -7.86 -21.51
C ALA A 309 -25.62 -7.32 -21.56
N ILE A 310 -26.61 -8.14 -21.17
CA ILE A 310 -28.02 -7.72 -21.06
C ILE A 310 -28.18 -6.67 -19.96
N LYS A 311 -27.62 -6.95 -18.76
CA LYS A 311 -27.70 -6.04 -17.60
C LYS A 311 -27.01 -4.70 -17.85
N MET A 312 -25.98 -4.66 -18.71
CA MET A 312 -25.27 -3.44 -19.10
C MET A 312 -25.88 -2.71 -20.31
N GLY A 313 -26.96 -3.21 -20.92
CA GLY A 313 -27.60 -2.55 -22.06
C GLY A 313 -26.68 -2.36 -23.27
N LEU A 314 -26.75 -1.20 -23.92
CA LEU A 314 -26.01 -0.90 -25.15
C LEU A 314 -24.49 -0.98 -24.99
N ASP A 315 -23.97 -0.58 -23.82
CA ASP A 315 -22.54 -0.68 -23.50
C ASP A 315 -22.10 -2.14 -23.47
N GLY A 316 -22.88 -3.01 -22.83
CA GLY A 316 -22.62 -4.46 -22.78
C GLY A 316 -22.63 -5.10 -24.17
N GLN A 317 -23.61 -4.74 -25.00
CA GLN A 317 -23.71 -5.23 -26.38
C GLN A 317 -22.52 -4.78 -27.24
N THR A 318 -22.07 -3.53 -27.07
CA THR A 318 -20.90 -2.98 -27.77
C THR A 318 -19.61 -3.68 -27.34
N VAL A 319 -19.50 -4.06 -26.06
CA VAL A 319 -18.32 -4.79 -25.56
C VAL A 319 -18.23 -6.18 -26.19
N ILE A 320 -19.33 -6.94 -26.21
CA ILE A 320 -19.31 -8.30 -26.75
C ILE A 320 -19.22 -8.34 -28.29
N SER A 321 -19.70 -7.32 -28.99
CA SER A 321 -19.65 -7.28 -30.47
C SER A 321 -18.25 -7.06 -31.04
N ARG A 322 -17.31 -6.50 -30.27
CA ARG A 322 -15.92 -6.26 -30.71
C ARG A 322 -15.15 -7.56 -31.01
N ASN A 323 -15.37 -8.61 -30.21
CA ASN A 323 -14.64 -9.88 -30.30
C ASN A 323 -15.61 -11.08 -30.23
N PRO A 324 -16.49 -11.27 -31.24
CA PRO A 324 -17.64 -12.17 -31.17
C PRO A 324 -17.30 -13.66 -30.98
N HIS A 325 -16.04 -14.05 -31.22
CA HIS A 325 -15.58 -15.43 -31.18
C HIS A 325 -14.53 -15.69 -30.09
N GLU A 326 -14.25 -14.71 -29.23
CA GLU A 326 -13.24 -14.80 -28.16
C GLU A 326 -13.91 -14.58 -26.79
N PRO A 327 -14.62 -15.59 -26.26
CA PRO A 327 -15.47 -15.41 -25.08
C PRO A 327 -14.71 -15.01 -23.82
N TYR A 328 -13.48 -15.49 -23.64
CA TYR A 328 -12.63 -15.06 -22.53
C TYR A 328 -12.31 -13.56 -22.60
N ARG A 329 -12.01 -13.04 -23.81
CA ARG A 329 -11.81 -11.60 -24.05
C ARG A 329 -13.08 -10.80 -23.82
N GLN A 330 -14.23 -11.33 -24.25
CA GLN A 330 -15.55 -10.70 -24.01
C GLN A 330 -15.83 -10.59 -22.51
N LYS A 331 -15.68 -11.67 -21.74
CA LYS A 331 -15.92 -11.65 -20.29
C LYS A 331 -14.99 -10.69 -19.58
N LEU A 332 -13.69 -10.71 -19.87
CA LEU A 332 -12.73 -9.77 -19.28
C LEU A 332 -13.04 -8.31 -19.62
N SER A 333 -13.54 -8.04 -20.82
CA SER A 333 -13.97 -6.70 -21.22
C SER A 333 -15.21 -6.22 -20.45
N LEU A 334 -16.15 -7.13 -20.16
CA LEU A 334 -17.29 -6.83 -19.29
C LEU A 334 -16.85 -6.61 -17.83
N ILE A 335 -15.97 -7.46 -17.31
CA ILE A 335 -15.34 -7.30 -15.98
C ILE A 335 -14.67 -5.93 -15.85
N LYS A 336 -13.90 -5.51 -16.87
CA LYS A 336 -13.28 -4.18 -16.91
C LYS A 336 -14.33 -3.07 -16.76
N LYS A 337 -15.43 -3.15 -17.51
CA LYS A 337 -16.52 -2.17 -17.42
C LYS A 337 -17.19 -2.17 -16.04
N LYS A 338 -17.38 -3.35 -15.41
CA LYS A 338 -17.87 -3.44 -14.01
C LYS A 338 -16.94 -2.73 -13.05
N LEU A 339 -15.62 -2.92 -13.17
CA LEU A 339 -14.63 -2.23 -12.34
C LEU A 339 -14.66 -0.70 -12.56
N GLU A 340 -14.75 -0.24 -13.81
CA GLU A 340 -14.88 1.19 -14.12
C GLU A 340 -16.15 1.81 -13.50
N ASN A 341 -17.28 1.09 -13.54
CA ASN A 341 -18.53 1.52 -12.89
C ASN A 341 -18.41 1.52 -11.36
N THR A 342 -17.71 0.52 -10.80
CA THR A 342 -17.43 0.42 -9.36
C THR A 342 -16.60 1.62 -8.89
N LEU A 343 -15.56 2.00 -9.64
CA LEU A 343 -14.74 3.17 -9.36
C LEU A 343 -15.57 4.47 -9.37
N LYS A 344 -16.43 4.65 -10.39
CA LYS A 344 -17.30 5.83 -10.51
C LYS A 344 -18.34 5.96 -9.39
N THR A 345 -18.81 4.84 -8.84
CA THR A 345 -19.82 4.82 -7.79
C THR A 345 -19.29 5.45 -6.49
N GLY A 346 -18.00 5.28 -6.17
CA GLY A 346 -17.36 5.88 -5.00
C GLY A 346 -16.91 7.34 -5.16
N SER A 347 -16.86 7.87 -6.39
CA SER A 347 -16.38 9.25 -6.63
C SER A 347 -17.47 10.33 -6.53
N ARG A 348 -18.76 9.96 -6.46
CA ARG A 348 -19.88 10.92 -6.37
C ARG A 348 -20.06 11.43 -4.94
N VAL A 349 -19.29 12.44 -4.56
CA VAL A 349 -19.60 13.27 -3.38
C VAL A 349 -20.89 14.04 -3.68
N LYS A 350 -21.92 13.88 -2.83
CA LYS A 350 -23.03 14.85 -2.73
C LYS A 350 -22.43 16.20 -2.30
N GLY A 351 -21.98 17.04 -3.25
CA GLY A 351 -21.58 18.42 -2.91
C GLY A 351 -20.50 19.10 -3.74
N GLN A 352 -19.79 18.44 -4.67
CA GLN A 352 -18.81 19.13 -5.51
C GLN A 352 -19.01 18.79 -6.99
N SER A 353 -19.82 19.61 -7.65
CA SER A 353 -19.84 19.72 -9.10
C SER A 353 -18.63 20.55 -9.52
N SER A 354 -17.49 19.88 -9.70
CA SER A 354 -16.32 20.49 -10.34
C SER A 354 -16.59 20.55 -11.84
N ARG A 355 -16.85 21.76 -12.31
CA ARG A 355 -16.95 22.13 -13.73
C ARG A 355 -15.66 21.72 -14.44
N VAL A 356 -15.73 20.64 -15.20
CA VAL A 356 -14.85 20.40 -16.34
C VAL A 356 -15.75 20.44 -17.57
N GLU A 357 -15.35 21.29 -18.51
CA GLU A 357 -16.11 21.71 -19.69
C GLU A 357 -16.69 20.52 -20.49
N GLU A 358 -18.00 20.35 -20.42
CA GLU A 358 -18.76 19.57 -21.39
C GLU A 358 -19.01 20.45 -22.63
N THR A 359 -18.40 20.06 -23.73
CA THR A 359 -18.69 20.58 -25.06
C THR A 359 -20.15 20.29 -25.38
N VAL A 360 -20.87 21.37 -25.70
CA VAL A 360 -22.29 21.46 -26.01
C VAL A 360 -22.74 20.37 -27.00
N THR A 361 -23.65 19.50 -26.53
CA THR A 361 -24.68 18.92 -27.41
C THR A 361 -26.03 19.06 -26.70
N GLN A 362 -26.89 19.91 -27.25
CA GLN A 362 -28.21 20.24 -26.71
C GLN A 362 -29.13 19.00 -26.67
N GLY A 363 -29.77 18.76 -25.53
CA GLY A 363 -30.98 17.94 -25.45
C GLY A 363 -31.12 17.10 -24.18
N PHE A 364 -32.04 17.52 -23.30
CA PHE A 364 -32.60 16.82 -22.13
C PHE A 364 -31.76 16.78 -20.84
N SER A 365 -32.18 17.63 -19.89
CA SER A 365 -31.90 17.54 -18.47
C SER A 365 -32.49 16.25 -17.88
N LEU A 366 -31.62 15.32 -17.47
CA LEU A 366 -31.97 14.10 -16.76
C LEU A 366 -31.52 14.21 -15.29
N GLU A 367 -32.21 15.03 -14.51
CA GLU A 367 -32.16 14.93 -13.05
C GLU A 367 -32.91 13.64 -12.65
N GLY A 368 -32.18 12.60 -12.23
CA GLY A 368 -32.78 11.39 -11.64
C GLY A 368 -32.23 10.03 -12.08
N ILE A 369 -31.25 9.96 -12.98
CA ILE A 369 -30.70 8.67 -13.41
C ILE A 369 -29.67 8.15 -12.38
N LYS A 370 -30.10 7.18 -11.55
CA LYS A 370 -29.22 6.25 -10.83
C LYS A 370 -28.20 5.67 -11.82
N PRO A 371 -26.93 5.45 -11.45
CA PRO A 371 -25.92 5.00 -12.42
C PRO A 371 -26.39 3.73 -13.14
N GLU A 372 -26.73 3.87 -14.41
CA GLU A 372 -27.09 2.78 -15.31
C GLU A 372 -25.81 2.02 -15.68
N GLY A 373 -25.38 1.11 -14.80
CA GLY A 373 -24.24 0.26 -15.08
C GLY A 373 -24.04 -0.82 -14.02
N LEU A 374 -23.87 -2.07 -14.46
CA LEU A 374 -23.51 -3.18 -13.58
C LEU A 374 -22.14 -2.88 -12.94
N SER A 375 -22.07 -2.89 -11.60
CA SER A 375 -20.86 -2.69 -10.78
C SER A 375 -20.70 -3.83 -9.79
N TYR A 376 -19.50 -3.95 -9.19
CA TYR A 376 -19.25 -4.87 -8.08
C TYR A 376 -19.60 -4.20 -6.75
N ARG A 377 -20.23 -4.95 -5.86
CA ARG A 377 -20.46 -4.56 -4.47
C ARG A 377 -19.32 -4.99 -3.57
N THR A 378 -18.75 -6.16 -3.84
CA THR A 378 -17.66 -6.74 -3.05
C THR A 378 -16.54 -7.23 -3.97
N SER A 379 -15.34 -7.36 -3.42
CA SER A 379 -14.22 -8.00 -4.13
C SER A 379 -14.48 -9.48 -4.41
N GLN A 380 -15.33 -10.15 -3.61
CA GLN A 380 -15.71 -11.54 -3.83
C GLN A 380 -16.47 -11.72 -5.14
N GLU A 381 -17.42 -10.83 -5.47
CA GLU A 381 -18.13 -10.88 -6.76
C GLU A 381 -17.16 -10.78 -7.96
N PHE A 382 -16.04 -10.07 -7.79
CA PHE A 382 -14.99 -10.00 -8.81
C PHE A 382 -14.18 -11.31 -8.88
N ILE A 383 -13.85 -11.91 -7.75
CA ILE A 383 -13.22 -13.24 -7.70
C ILE A 383 -14.12 -14.29 -8.36
N ASP A 384 -15.42 -14.27 -8.11
CA ASP A 384 -16.38 -15.21 -8.69
C ASP A 384 -16.39 -15.14 -10.22
N ASP A 385 -16.35 -13.93 -10.78
CA ASP A 385 -16.24 -13.72 -12.22
C ASP A 385 -14.93 -14.27 -12.82
N LEU A 386 -13.81 -14.18 -12.07
CA LEU A 386 -12.54 -14.80 -12.46
C LEU A 386 -12.57 -16.33 -12.31
N ASN A 387 -13.28 -16.85 -11.31
CA ASN A 387 -13.46 -18.28 -11.12
C ASN A 387 -14.23 -18.91 -12.27
N ILE A 388 -15.26 -18.24 -12.83
CA ILE A 388 -15.95 -18.72 -14.03
C ILE A 388 -14.97 -18.86 -15.22
N ILE A 389 -14.05 -17.89 -15.39
CA ILE A 389 -12.99 -17.97 -16.40
C ILE A 389 -12.04 -19.14 -16.11
N LYS A 390 -11.57 -19.26 -14.86
CA LYS A 390 -10.66 -20.32 -14.40
C LYS A 390 -11.24 -21.71 -14.63
N THR A 391 -12.50 -21.94 -14.25
CA THR A 391 -13.22 -23.20 -14.44
C THR A 391 -13.31 -23.54 -15.92
N SER A 392 -13.74 -22.60 -16.77
CA SER A 392 -13.81 -22.85 -18.23
C SER A 392 -12.44 -23.15 -18.83
N LEU A 393 -11.36 -22.49 -18.38
CA LEU A 393 -10.01 -22.82 -18.85
C LEU A 393 -9.60 -24.24 -18.44
N ASN A 394 -9.82 -24.62 -17.17
CA ASN A 394 -9.45 -25.94 -16.66
C ASN A 394 -10.21 -27.08 -17.36
N GLU A 395 -11.51 -26.90 -17.62
CA GLU A 395 -12.31 -27.87 -18.38
C GLU A 395 -11.81 -28.08 -19.82
N ASN A 396 -11.06 -27.10 -20.36
CA ASN A 396 -10.67 -27.04 -21.76
C ASN A 396 -9.15 -27.04 -21.97
N LYS A 397 -8.39 -27.73 -21.08
CA LYS A 397 -6.93 -27.91 -21.15
C LYS A 397 -6.13 -26.59 -21.09
N GLY A 398 -6.70 -25.59 -20.44
CA GLY A 398 -6.14 -24.26 -20.23
C GLY A 398 -5.54 -24.05 -18.85
N GLU A 399 -5.21 -25.10 -18.10
CA GLU A 399 -4.78 -25.04 -16.70
C GLU A 399 -3.54 -24.16 -16.52
N ARG A 400 -2.61 -24.20 -17.49
CA ARG A 400 -1.43 -23.33 -17.48
C ARG A 400 -1.78 -21.86 -17.66
N ILE A 401 -2.78 -21.56 -18.50
CA ILE A 401 -3.25 -20.19 -18.73
C ILE A 401 -3.96 -19.68 -17.47
N ALA A 402 -4.82 -20.50 -16.87
CA ALA A 402 -5.47 -20.20 -15.62
C ALA A 402 -4.46 -19.89 -14.50
N ARG A 403 -3.44 -20.74 -14.34
CA ARG A 403 -2.37 -20.54 -13.35
C ARG A 403 -1.51 -19.32 -13.60
N LEU A 404 -1.12 -19.04 -14.85
CA LEU A 404 -0.15 -17.97 -15.14
C LEU A 404 -0.78 -16.59 -15.28
N ASP A 405 -2.03 -16.51 -15.75
CA ASP A 405 -2.67 -15.24 -16.08
C ASP A 405 -3.84 -14.88 -15.15
N ILE A 406 -4.60 -15.84 -14.60
CA ILE A 406 -5.79 -15.57 -13.77
C ILE A 406 -5.50 -15.66 -12.27
N GLU A 407 -4.79 -16.71 -11.85
CA GLU A 407 -4.49 -16.95 -10.44
C GLU A 407 -3.70 -15.81 -9.76
N PRO A 408 -2.69 -15.17 -10.41
CA PRO A 408 -2.00 -14.01 -9.85
C PRO A 408 -2.93 -12.87 -9.44
N LEU A 409 -3.93 -12.58 -10.30
CA LEU A 409 -4.91 -11.54 -10.04
C LEU A 409 -5.86 -11.94 -8.90
N THR A 410 -6.17 -13.23 -8.77
CA THR A 410 -7.00 -13.74 -7.67
C THR A 410 -6.32 -13.50 -6.32
N TRP A 411 -5.02 -13.82 -6.18
CA TRP A 411 -4.26 -13.51 -4.96
C TRP A 411 -4.21 -12.01 -4.67
N GLN A 412 -4.02 -11.17 -5.69
CA GLN A 412 -4.05 -9.72 -5.52
C GLN A 412 -5.42 -9.23 -5.00
N ILE A 413 -6.52 -9.82 -5.44
CA ILE A 413 -7.86 -9.44 -4.96
C ILE A 413 -8.10 -9.92 -3.54
N GLN A 414 -7.67 -11.14 -3.22
CA GLN A 414 -7.81 -11.67 -1.86
C GLN A 414 -6.94 -10.92 -0.84
N THR A 415 -5.73 -10.48 -1.21
CA THR A 415 -4.84 -9.70 -0.34
C THR A 415 -5.28 -8.25 -0.18
N PHE A 416 -5.61 -7.55 -1.27
CA PHE A 416 -5.82 -6.09 -1.25
C PHE A 416 -7.31 -5.67 -1.22
N GLY A 417 -8.23 -6.58 -1.60
CA GLY A 417 -9.66 -6.28 -1.70
C GLY A 417 -9.97 -5.01 -2.51
N PHE A 418 -11.05 -4.31 -2.18
CA PHE A 418 -11.33 -2.97 -2.72
C PHE A 418 -10.85 -1.83 -1.81
N PHE A 419 -9.94 -2.12 -0.88
CA PHE A 419 -9.50 -1.19 0.16
C PHE A 419 -7.98 -1.00 0.25
N LEU A 420 -7.18 -1.71 -0.55
CA LEU A 420 -5.71 -1.67 -0.61
C LEU A 420 -5.00 -2.17 0.65
N ALA A 421 -5.23 -1.52 1.79
CA ALA A 421 -4.68 -1.87 3.09
C ALA A 421 -5.68 -1.43 4.16
N LYS A 422 -5.81 -2.23 5.22
CA LYS A 422 -6.65 -1.91 6.38
C LYS A 422 -6.12 -0.63 7.03
N LEU A 423 -6.94 0.40 7.15
CA LEU A 423 -6.52 1.65 7.80
C LEU A 423 -6.84 1.57 9.29
N ASP A 424 -5.81 1.58 10.12
CA ASP A 424 -5.98 1.66 11.57
C ASP A 424 -6.18 3.11 11.99
N ILE A 425 -6.99 3.32 13.02
CA ILE A 425 -7.19 4.63 13.63
C ILE A 425 -6.58 4.59 15.02
N ARG A 426 -5.69 5.54 15.33
CA ARG A 426 -5.01 5.60 16.62
C ARG A 426 -5.20 6.95 17.29
N GLN A 427 -5.61 6.96 18.56
CA GLN A 427 -5.82 8.20 19.32
C GLN A 427 -5.47 8.03 20.79
N HIS A 428 -5.02 9.12 21.43
CA HIS A 428 -4.68 9.17 22.85
C HIS A 428 -5.92 9.06 23.75
N SER A 429 -5.85 8.23 24.79
CA SER A 429 -6.96 7.94 25.71
C SER A 429 -7.60 9.18 26.33
N GLU A 430 -6.80 10.21 26.64
CA GLU A 430 -7.28 11.46 27.24
C GLU A 430 -8.28 12.20 26.36
N VAL A 431 -8.11 12.17 25.04
CA VAL A 431 -9.03 12.80 24.08
C VAL A 431 -10.41 12.13 24.17
N HIS A 432 -10.45 10.80 24.30
CA HIS A 432 -11.71 10.07 24.48
C HIS A 432 -12.37 10.37 25.82
N ARG A 433 -11.57 10.43 26.90
CA ARG A 433 -12.07 10.76 28.24
C ARG A 433 -12.72 12.13 28.27
N MET A 434 -12.10 13.12 27.65
CA MET A 434 -12.65 14.48 27.52
C MET A 434 -13.97 14.47 26.73
N ALA A 435 -14.00 13.78 25.59
CA ALA A 435 -15.20 13.70 24.76
C ALA A 435 -16.38 13.05 25.49
N VAL A 436 -16.17 11.91 26.15
CA VAL A 436 -17.24 11.24 26.92
C VAL A 436 -17.65 12.04 28.15
N ALA A 437 -16.73 12.72 28.84
CA ALA A 437 -17.08 13.60 29.95
C ALA A 437 -18.05 14.70 29.50
N GLU A 438 -17.76 15.36 28.37
CA GLU A 438 -18.63 16.39 27.79
C GLU A 438 -20.02 15.81 27.44
N LEU A 439 -20.08 14.62 26.83
CA LEU A 439 -21.34 13.98 26.46
C LEU A 439 -22.18 13.57 27.68
N LEU A 440 -21.56 13.03 28.72
CA LEU A 440 -22.25 12.61 29.95
C LEU A 440 -22.80 13.79 30.75
N GLU A 441 -22.05 14.89 30.81
CA GLU A 441 -22.51 16.12 31.48
C GLU A 441 -23.68 16.77 30.72
N LYS A 442 -23.59 16.84 29.39
CA LYS A 442 -24.62 17.48 28.57
C LYS A 442 -25.89 16.64 28.42
N SER A 443 -25.80 15.33 28.57
CA SER A 443 -26.96 14.42 28.61
C SER A 443 -27.60 14.33 30.00
N CYS A 444 -27.07 15.06 31.00
CA CYS A 444 -27.49 15.03 32.39
C CYS A 444 -27.39 13.64 33.05
N VAL A 445 -26.59 12.72 32.47
CA VAL A 445 -26.29 11.41 33.09
C VAL A 445 -25.41 11.60 34.31
N VAL A 446 -24.47 12.55 34.23
CA VAL A 446 -23.63 13.02 35.34
C VAL A 446 -23.81 14.53 35.46
N GLN A 447 -23.90 15.07 36.68
CA GLN A 447 -24.07 16.53 36.86
C GLN A 447 -22.78 17.29 36.52
N THR A 448 -21.66 16.93 37.13
CA THR A 448 -20.30 17.43 36.82
C THR A 448 -19.24 16.43 37.30
N GLY A 449 -18.05 16.46 36.71
CA GLY A 449 -16.85 15.88 37.32
C GLY A 449 -16.61 14.39 37.04
N TYR A 450 -17.09 13.86 35.91
CA TYR A 450 -16.86 12.47 35.50
C TYR A 450 -15.38 12.06 35.54
N LEU A 451 -14.47 12.96 35.11
CA LEU A 451 -13.03 12.69 35.08
C LEU A 451 -12.43 12.41 36.46
N ALA A 452 -13.00 13.01 37.53
CA ALA A 452 -12.53 12.86 38.91
C ALA A 452 -13.07 11.60 39.60
N LEU A 453 -14.02 10.88 38.98
CA LEU A 453 -14.60 9.70 39.57
C LEU A 453 -13.57 8.55 39.71
N PRO A 454 -13.68 7.74 40.77
CA PRO A 454 -12.97 6.47 40.86
C PRO A 454 -13.30 5.54 39.70
N GLU A 455 -12.36 4.67 39.34
CA GLU A 455 -12.46 3.79 38.17
C GLU A 455 -13.71 2.89 38.18
N ASN A 456 -14.05 2.32 39.33
CA ASN A 456 -15.22 1.47 39.49
C ASN A 456 -16.53 2.21 39.19
N GLU A 457 -16.64 3.49 39.56
CA GLU A 457 -17.82 4.31 39.24
C GLU A 457 -17.86 4.69 37.75
N LYS A 458 -16.71 4.99 37.14
CA LYS A 458 -16.61 5.23 35.69
C LYS A 458 -17.10 4.03 34.90
N VAL A 459 -16.57 2.84 35.20
CA VAL A 459 -16.97 1.58 34.56
C VAL A 459 -18.47 1.35 34.72
N LYS A 460 -19.02 1.53 35.93
CA LYS A 460 -20.45 1.34 36.19
C LYS A 460 -21.34 2.27 35.36
N ILE A 461 -20.96 3.55 35.25
CA ILE A 461 -21.71 4.52 34.43
C ILE A 461 -21.62 4.16 32.95
N LEU A 462 -20.41 3.91 32.44
CA LEU A 462 -20.19 3.58 31.03
C LEU A 462 -20.92 2.30 30.62
N SER A 463 -20.82 1.23 31.43
CA SER A 463 -21.51 -0.04 31.15
C SER A 463 -23.02 0.14 31.14
N LYS A 464 -23.59 0.96 32.03
CA LYS A 464 -25.02 1.25 32.06
C LYS A 464 -25.48 1.95 30.78
N GLU A 465 -24.77 2.99 30.36
CA GLU A 465 -25.14 3.73 29.14
C GLU A 465 -24.86 2.92 27.86
N LEU A 466 -23.84 2.06 27.84
CA LEU A 466 -23.59 1.13 26.74
C LEU A 466 -24.74 0.15 26.52
N LEU A 467 -25.40 -0.32 27.58
CA LEU A 467 -26.55 -1.22 27.48
C LEU A 467 -27.87 -0.50 27.16
N ASN A 468 -27.90 0.84 27.25
CA ASN A 468 -29.12 1.62 27.12
C ASN A 468 -29.41 2.01 25.67
N ILE A 469 -30.49 1.53 25.05
CA ILE A 469 -30.73 1.71 23.60
C ILE A 469 -30.83 3.19 23.15
N ARG A 470 -31.17 4.11 24.06
CA ARG A 470 -31.28 5.54 23.71
C ARG A 470 -29.89 6.13 23.35
N PRO A 471 -29.80 6.99 22.32
CA PRO A 471 -28.63 7.84 22.11
C PRO A 471 -28.40 8.77 23.33
N LEU A 472 -27.14 9.06 23.68
CA LEU A 472 -26.83 10.00 24.75
C LEU A 472 -27.21 11.43 24.38
N VAL A 473 -26.91 11.86 23.15
CA VAL A 473 -27.20 13.21 22.70
C VAL A 473 -27.76 13.19 21.27
N PRO A 474 -28.89 13.88 20.98
CA PRO A 474 -29.50 13.85 19.65
C PRO A 474 -28.75 14.69 18.60
N ASP A 475 -27.96 15.68 19.03
CA ASP A 475 -27.19 16.56 18.15
C ASP A 475 -25.84 16.92 18.77
N TYR A 476 -24.78 16.77 17.98
CA TYR A 476 -23.39 17.05 18.35
C TYR A 476 -22.89 18.41 17.85
N SER A 477 -23.73 19.20 17.16
CA SER A 477 -23.35 20.49 16.56
C SER A 477 -22.80 21.50 17.59
N HIS A 478 -23.33 21.48 18.81
CA HIS A 478 -22.95 22.33 19.94
C HIS A 478 -21.91 21.69 20.88
N ARG A 479 -21.06 20.78 20.38
CA ARG A 479 -19.92 20.21 21.12
C ARG A 479 -18.63 20.95 20.80
N THR A 480 -17.61 20.75 21.64
CA THR A 480 -16.24 21.20 21.36
C THR A 480 -15.71 20.63 20.04
N ASP A 481 -14.76 21.33 19.41
CA ASP A 481 -14.17 20.91 18.15
C ASP A 481 -13.49 19.53 18.28
N GLU A 482 -12.84 19.28 19.40
CA GLU A 482 -12.18 18.02 19.73
C GLU A 482 -13.19 16.86 19.83
N THR A 483 -14.31 17.04 20.55
CA THR A 483 -15.37 16.01 20.65
C THR A 483 -16.01 15.73 19.30
N ARG A 484 -16.30 16.78 18.51
CA ARG A 484 -16.83 16.61 17.15
C ARG A 484 -15.88 15.83 16.26
N GLU A 485 -14.58 16.11 16.37
CA GLU A 485 -13.57 15.43 15.57
C GLU A 485 -13.45 13.93 15.91
N VAL A 486 -13.55 13.55 17.19
CA VAL A 486 -13.62 12.14 17.61
C VAL A 486 -14.84 11.43 17.01
N LEU A 487 -16.02 12.04 17.14
CA LEU A 487 -17.27 11.47 16.61
C LEU A 487 -17.27 11.40 15.07
N ASN A 488 -16.79 12.44 14.40
CA ASN A 488 -16.65 12.47 12.94
C ASN A 488 -15.70 11.37 12.45
N THR A 489 -14.63 11.09 13.19
CA THR A 489 -13.70 10.01 12.86
C THR A 489 -14.35 8.64 12.94
N LEU A 490 -15.10 8.37 14.01
CA LEU A 490 -15.87 7.13 14.15
C LEU A 490 -16.94 7.02 13.05
N LYS A 491 -17.59 8.13 12.69
CA LYS A 491 -18.53 8.16 11.56
C LYS A 491 -17.84 7.81 10.23
N VAL A 492 -16.64 8.31 9.98
CA VAL A 492 -15.84 7.99 8.79
C VAL A 492 -15.51 6.50 8.73
N ILE A 493 -15.22 5.85 9.87
CA ILE A 493 -15.01 4.39 9.93
C ILE A 493 -16.27 3.65 9.44
N LYS A 494 -17.44 4.02 9.97
CA LYS A 494 -18.72 3.41 9.58
C LYS A 494 -19.00 3.57 8.09
N GLU A 495 -18.85 4.79 7.58
CA GLU A 495 -19.06 5.08 6.16
C GLU A 495 -18.07 4.29 5.27
N ALA A 496 -16.82 4.12 5.70
CA ALA A 496 -15.86 3.28 4.96
C ALA A 496 -16.26 1.79 4.96
N GLN A 497 -16.76 1.26 6.09
CA GLN A 497 -17.25 -0.11 6.18
C GLN A 497 -18.47 -0.36 5.28
N GLU A 498 -19.40 0.60 5.21
CA GLU A 498 -20.62 0.53 4.40
C GLU A 498 -20.35 0.76 2.90
N GLU A 499 -19.50 1.72 2.54
CA GLU A 499 -19.27 2.12 1.14
C GLU A 499 -18.15 1.35 0.43
N ILE A 500 -17.18 0.80 1.18
CA ILE A 500 -16.03 0.09 0.62
C ILE A 500 -16.13 -1.40 0.92
N THR A 501 -15.96 -1.77 2.18
CA THR A 501 -16.13 -3.11 2.74
C THR A 501 -15.80 -3.05 4.23
N TRP A 502 -16.33 -4.01 4.98
CA TRP A 502 -15.97 -4.28 6.37
C TRP A 502 -14.46 -4.20 6.63
N ASP A 503 -13.68 -4.87 5.78
CA ASP A 503 -12.22 -4.97 5.89
C ASP A 503 -11.44 -3.69 5.57
N ALA A 504 -12.10 -2.62 5.11
CA ALA A 504 -11.39 -1.37 4.82
C ALA A 504 -10.77 -0.77 6.07
N PHE A 505 -11.49 -0.87 7.20
CA PHE A 505 -11.02 -0.48 8.51
C PHE A 505 -10.23 -1.63 9.16
N GLY A 506 -9.13 -1.29 9.83
CA GLY A 506 -8.36 -2.22 10.64
C GLY A 506 -8.78 -2.17 12.10
N SER A 507 -7.88 -1.67 12.94
CA SER A 507 -8.06 -1.61 14.39
C SER A 507 -8.20 -0.16 14.90
N TYR A 508 -8.95 0.02 15.99
CA TYR A 508 -8.97 1.25 16.76
C TYR A 508 -7.98 1.15 17.92
N VAL A 509 -6.83 1.80 17.80
CA VAL A 509 -5.76 1.77 18.81
C VAL A 509 -5.93 2.93 19.79
N ILE A 510 -5.98 2.62 21.09
CA ILE A 510 -6.03 3.61 22.16
C ILE A 510 -4.65 3.73 22.79
N SER A 511 -3.96 4.84 22.55
CA SER A 511 -2.65 5.11 23.18
C SER A 511 -2.80 5.52 24.63
N MET A 512 -1.81 5.17 25.46
CA MET A 512 -1.76 5.50 26.89
C MET A 512 -3.04 5.03 27.61
N ALA A 513 -3.55 3.86 27.22
CA ALA A 513 -4.68 3.23 27.86
C ALA A 513 -4.23 2.65 29.20
N ASN A 514 -4.83 3.11 30.30
CA ASN A 514 -4.42 2.72 31.65
C ASN A 514 -5.50 1.89 32.37
N ASN A 515 -6.77 2.08 32.02
CA ASN A 515 -7.88 1.46 32.74
C ASN A 515 -8.95 0.88 31.81
N ALA A 516 -9.82 0.02 32.35
CA ALA A 516 -10.94 -0.57 31.62
C ALA A 516 -11.91 0.50 31.10
N SER A 517 -12.07 1.62 31.82
CA SER A 517 -12.86 2.75 31.38
C SER A 517 -12.42 3.31 30.03
N ASP A 518 -11.14 3.22 29.66
CA ASP A 518 -10.62 3.78 28.41
C ASP A 518 -11.20 3.04 27.20
N VAL A 519 -11.26 1.71 27.27
CA VAL A 519 -11.90 0.88 26.24
C VAL A 519 -13.40 1.15 26.20
N LEU A 520 -14.07 1.14 27.37
CA LEU A 520 -15.52 1.39 27.45
C LEU A 520 -15.92 2.78 26.95
N THR A 521 -15.06 3.77 27.13
CA THR A 521 -15.24 5.15 26.63
C THR A 521 -15.31 5.16 25.11
N VAL A 522 -14.34 4.51 24.44
CA VAL A 522 -14.36 4.40 22.96
C VAL A 522 -15.56 3.60 22.48
N MET A 523 -15.91 2.50 23.16
CA MET A 523 -17.11 1.73 22.82
C MET A 523 -18.38 2.57 22.93
N LEU A 524 -18.49 3.43 23.95
CA LEU A 524 -19.67 4.30 24.11
C LEU A 524 -19.75 5.34 22.99
N LEU A 525 -18.62 5.94 22.61
CA LEU A 525 -18.55 6.87 21.48
C LEU A 525 -18.87 6.18 20.15
N ALA A 526 -18.40 4.94 19.96
CA ALA A 526 -18.68 4.14 18.77
C ALA A 526 -20.18 3.82 18.66
N LYS A 527 -20.84 3.55 19.77
CA LYS A 527 -22.29 3.34 19.82
C LYS A 527 -23.07 4.57 19.37
N GLU A 528 -22.63 5.77 19.77
CA GLU A 528 -23.29 7.03 19.40
C GLU A 528 -23.30 7.31 17.89
N VAL A 529 -22.40 6.68 17.12
CA VAL A 529 -22.40 6.73 15.64
C VAL A 529 -22.95 5.44 15.00
N GLY A 530 -23.37 4.48 15.81
CA GLY A 530 -23.94 3.21 15.39
C GLY A 530 -22.90 2.22 14.84
N LEU A 531 -21.70 2.21 15.41
CA LEU A 531 -20.68 1.17 15.20
C LEU A 531 -20.80 0.02 16.23
N CYS A 532 -21.62 0.15 17.27
CA CYS A 532 -21.90 -0.98 18.16
C CYS A 532 -23.26 -0.79 18.86
N GLY A 533 -23.84 -1.89 19.34
CA GLY A 533 -24.98 -1.86 20.26
C GLY A 533 -26.37 -1.61 19.65
N ILE A 534 -26.50 -1.55 18.31
CA ILE A 534 -27.80 -1.44 17.63
C ILE A 534 -28.40 -2.83 17.36
N ASP A 535 -27.60 -3.78 16.87
CA ASP A 535 -28.07 -5.12 16.45
C ASP A 535 -27.37 -6.29 17.20
N ASN A 536 -26.88 -6.05 18.43
CA ASN A 536 -25.94 -6.92 19.17
C ASN A 536 -24.60 -7.20 18.46
N GLU A 537 -24.36 -6.62 17.29
CA GLU A 537 -23.09 -6.68 16.59
C GLU A 537 -22.16 -5.53 17.02
N VAL A 538 -20.87 -5.86 17.14
CA VAL A 538 -19.79 -4.91 17.41
C VAL A 538 -19.02 -4.72 16.13
N HIS A 539 -19.10 -3.51 15.58
CA HIS A 539 -18.45 -3.14 14.34
C HIS A 539 -17.14 -2.36 14.57
N LEU A 540 -16.44 -2.62 15.66
CA LEU A 540 -15.17 -1.96 15.98
C LEU A 540 -14.26 -2.87 16.81
N GLU A 541 -13.07 -3.17 16.30
CA GLU A 541 -12.02 -3.84 17.06
C GLU A 541 -11.16 -2.80 17.79
N VAL A 542 -11.15 -2.83 19.12
CA VAL A 542 -10.46 -1.84 19.97
C VAL A 542 -9.26 -2.47 20.66
N HIS A 543 -8.09 -1.85 20.49
CA HIS A 543 -6.82 -2.33 21.03
C HIS A 543 -6.19 -1.28 21.95
N PRO A 544 -6.15 -1.52 23.28
CA PRO A 544 -5.43 -0.64 24.19
C PRO A 544 -3.91 -0.85 24.06
N THR A 545 -3.16 0.23 24.03
CA THR A 545 -1.69 0.23 24.17
C THR A 545 -1.30 1.03 25.41
N TYR A 546 -0.47 0.41 26.25
CA TYR A 546 -0.02 0.95 27.54
C TYR A 546 1.11 1.97 27.39
#